data_AF-A0A2E9PPA5-F1
#
_entry.id   AF-A0A2E9PPA5-F1
#
_cell.length_a   1.000
_cell.length_b   1.000
_cell.length_c   1.000
_cell.angle_alpha   90.00
_cell.angle_beta   90.00
_cell.angle_gamma   90.00
#
_symmetry.space_group_name_H-M   'P 1'
#
loop_
_entity.id
_entity.type
_entity.pdbx_description
1 polymer ?
#
loop_
_entity_poly.entity_id
_entity_poly.type
_entity_poly.pdbx_seq_one_letter_code
_entity_poly.pdbx_strand_id
1 'polypeptide(L)'
;MSARFQPPIVILANGLFPSHTYPLQILDEAGTVICTDGSADSLLNLGHTPHIIIGDQDSTSLNKNEFRGLWIATPDQNKTDLQKTLEWCFVNDLHDVVVLGAMGKREDHSLGNLHVLAEFSEKMNIHFVSDYASIHCCKGKRSFPSIKGQQI
;
A
#
# COMPACT_ATOMS: atom_id res chain seq x y z
N MET A 1 -24.19 -8.08 -8.26
CA MET A 1 -23.23 -8.43 -7.21
C MET A 1 -22.48 -7.15 -6.86
N SER A 2 -22.63 -6.65 -5.64
CA SER A 2 -21.77 -5.54 -5.17
C SER A 2 -20.35 -6.06 -5.10
N ALA A 3 -19.39 -5.39 -5.72
CA ALA A 3 -17.97 -5.74 -5.57
C ALA A 3 -17.62 -5.69 -4.07
N ARG A 4 -16.93 -6.73 -3.58
CA ARG A 4 -16.53 -6.87 -2.17
C ARG A 4 -15.53 -5.78 -1.74
N PHE A 5 -14.81 -5.23 -2.71
CA PHE A 5 -13.84 -4.14 -2.54
C PHE A 5 -14.14 -3.06 -3.58
N GLN A 6 -14.03 -1.79 -3.18
CA GLN A 6 -14.38 -0.64 -4.01
C GLN A 6 -13.10 0.06 -4.45
N PRO A 7 -12.85 0.25 -5.76
CA PRO A 7 -11.74 1.08 -6.20
C PRO A 7 -11.99 2.56 -5.86
N PRO A 8 -10.93 3.39 -5.71
CA PRO A 8 -9.52 3.04 -5.79
C PRO A 8 -9.04 2.16 -4.63
N ILE A 9 -8.16 1.19 -4.93
CA ILE A 9 -7.52 0.34 -3.91
C ILE A 9 -6.21 0.99 -3.49
N VAL A 10 -6.09 1.29 -2.20
CA VAL A 10 -4.88 1.87 -1.61
C VAL A 10 -4.30 0.92 -0.58
N ILE A 11 -3.03 0.57 -0.73
CA ILE A 11 -2.24 -0.06 0.33
C ILE A 11 -1.50 1.04 1.08
N LEU A 12 -1.67 1.08 2.39
CA LEU A 12 -0.80 1.84 3.29
C LEU A 12 0.25 0.90 3.87
N ALA A 13 1.51 1.10 3.48
CA ALA A 13 2.64 0.39 4.03
C ALA A 13 3.13 1.04 5.34
N ASN A 14 3.95 0.32 6.12
CA ASN A 14 4.42 0.77 7.43
C ASN A 14 5.70 1.64 7.41
N GLY A 15 5.92 2.42 6.34
CA GLY A 15 6.96 3.45 6.26
C GLY A 15 6.51 4.78 6.88
N LEU A 16 7.07 5.89 6.41
CA LEU A 16 6.67 7.22 6.83
C LEU A 16 5.27 7.51 6.29
N PHE A 17 4.35 7.89 7.17
CA PHE A 17 3.00 8.25 6.77
C PHE A 17 3.05 9.52 5.88
N PRO A 18 2.28 9.58 4.77
CA PRO A 18 2.31 10.72 3.87
C PRO A 18 1.89 12.02 4.57
N SER A 19 2.59 13.12 4.27
CA SER A 19 2.28 14.46 4.78
C SER A 19 1.92 15.45 3.67
N HIS A 20 2.26 15.12 2.43
CA HIS A 20 1.95 15.96 1.28
C HIS A 20 0.47 15.81 0.88
N THR A 21 -0.14 16.89 0.37
CA THR A 21 -1.58 16.93 0.04
C THR A 21 -1.98 15.89 -0.99
N TYR A 22 -1.12 15.61 -1.97
CA TYR A 22 -1.40 14.65 -3.05
C TYR A 22 -1.61 13.19 -2.58
N PRO A 23 -0.66 12.55 -1.87
CA PRO A 23 -0.90 11.20 -1.34
C PRO A 23 -2.02 11.16 -0.28
N LEU A 24 -2.23 12.23 0.48
CA LEU A 24 -3.38 12.32 1.40
C LEU A 24 -4.71 12.32 0.64
N GLN A 25 -4.83 13.06 -0.45
CA GLN A 25 -6.02 13.05 -1.30
C GLN A 25 -6.28 11.65 -1.89
N ILE A 26 -5.24 10.94 -2.33
CA ILE A 26 -5.37 9.55 -2.79
C ILE A 26 -5.96 8.64 -1.69
N LEU A 27 -5.52 8.84 -0.45
CA LEU A 27 -6.01 8.10 0.70
C LEU A 27 -7.47 8.45 1.04
N ASP A 28 -7.85 9.72 0.98
CA ASP A 28 -9.21 10.21 1.24
C ASP A 28 -10.21 9.73 0.18
N GLU A 29 -9.79 9.63 -1.07
CA GLU A 29 -10.61 9.17 -2.20
C GLU A 29 -10.66 7.63 -2.31
N ALA A 30 -9.91 6.91 -1.46
CA ALA A 30 -9.83 5.45 -1.53
C ALA A 30 -11.17 4.78 -1.22
N GLY A 31 -11.66 3.95 -2.13
CA GLY A 31 -12.82 3.10 -1.88
C GLY A 31 -12.48 1.91 -0.98
N THR A 32 -11.22 1.49 -0.93
CA THR A 32 -10.73 0.45 -0.04
C THR A 32 -9.30 0.72 0.37
N VAL A 33 -9.06 0.70 1.68
CA VAL A 33 -7.74 0.91 2.30
C VAL A 33 -7.28 -0.38 2.98
N ILE A 34 -6.12 -0.87 2.55
CA ILE A 34 -5.46 -2.07 3.06
C ILE A 34 -4.21 -1.65 3.82
N CYS A 35 -4.14 -1.94 5.11
CA CYS A 35 -2.99 -1.62 5.95
C CYS A 35 -2.07 -2.84 6.10
N THR A 36 -0.77 -2.64 5.91
CA THR A 36 0.26 -3.61 6.35
C THR A 36 0.46 -3.46 7.86
N ASP A 37 0.16 -4.49 8.64
CA ASP A 37 0.27 -4.58 10.11
C ASP A 37 0.23 -3.21 10.84
N GLY A 38 1.36 -2.72 11.36
CA GLY A 38 1.46 -1.49 12.16
C GLY A 38 1.11 -0.18 11.45
N SER A 39 0.89 -0.18 10.13
CA SER A 39 0.33 0.99 9.45
C SER A 39 -1.13 1.28 9.83
N ALA A 40 -1.87 0.27 10.33
CA ALA A 40 -3.25 0.41 10.78
C ALA A 40 -3.37 1.44 11.92
N ASP A 41 -2.44 1.40 12.87
CA ASP A 41 -2.39 2.33 14.01
C ASP A 41 -2.15 3.77 13.54
N SER A 42 -1.28 3.94 12.53
CA SER A 42 -0.99 5.26 11.94
C SER A 42 -2.23 5.85 11.27
N LEU A 43 -3.01 5.02 10.57
CA LEU A 43 -4.25 5.43 9.92
C LEU A 43 -5.33 5.82 10.93
N LEU A 44 -5.46 5.05 12.02
CA LEU A 44 -6.44 5.30 13.09
C LEU A 44 -6.19 6.59 13.85
N ASN A 45 -4.92 6.92 14.12
CA ASN A 45 -4.55 8.16 14.79
C ASN A 45 -4.96 9.42 14.02
N LEU A 46 -5.25 9.28 12.72
CA LEU A 46 -5.72 10.36 11.85
C LEU A 46 -7.24 10.34 11.65
N GLY A 47 -7.95 9.46 12.36
CA GLY A 47 -9.41 9.36 12.29
C GLY A 47 -9.96 8.52 11.14
N HIS A 48 -9.10 7.82 10.39
CA HIS A 48 -9.50 6.91 9.32
C HIS A 48 -9.48 5.45 9.79
N THR A 49 -10.40 4.62 9.30
CA THR A 49 -10.46 3.20 9.65
C THR A 49 -10.01 2.32 8.48
N PRO A 50 -9.06 1.39 8.68
CA PRO A 50 -8.69 0.46 7.63
C PRO A 50 -9.87 -0.46 7.28
N HIS A 51 -9.96 -0.85 6.02
CA HIS A 51 -10.93 -1.85 5.57
C HIS A 51 -10.37 -3.26 5.74
N ILE A 52 -9.06 -3.39 5.54
CA ILE A 52 -8.33 -4.65 5.62
C ILE A 52 -7.01 -4.42 6.35
N ILE A 53 -6.62 -5.36 7.21
CA ILE A 53 -5.31 -5.42 7.85
C ILE A 53 -4.66 -6.74 7.48
N ILE A 54 -3.43 -6.70 6.97
CA ILE A 54 -2.65 -7.88 6.57
C ILE A 54 -1.28 -7.82 7.23
N GLY A 55 -0.88 -8.91 7.90
CA GLY A 55 0.42 -8.97 8.56
C GLY A 55 0.54 -10.09 9.59
N ASP A 56 1.56 -9.98 10.43
CA ASP A 56 1.95 -11.00 11.41
C ASP A 56 1.26 -10.85 12.77
N GLN A 57 0.46 -9.78 12.95
CA GLN A 57 -0.30 -9.47 14.16
C GLN A 57 0.57 -9.12 15.37
N ASP A 58 1.81 -8.68 15.16
CA ASP A 58 2.74 -8.35 16.24
C ASP A 58 2.99 -6.84 16.37
N SER A 59 2.56 -6.05 15.39
CA SER A 59 2.96 -4.64 15.24
C SER A 59 1.80 -3.65 15.33
N THR A 60 0.58 -4.09 15.63
CA THR A 60 -0.60 -3.25 15.82
C THR A 60 -1.14 -3.34 17.23
N SER A 61 -1.56 -2.19 17.77
CA SER A 61 -2.27 -2.09 19.06
C SER A 61 -3.76 -2.44 18.97
N LEU A 62 -4.26 -2.70 17.75
CA LEU A 62 -5.65 -3.05 17.53
C LEU A 62 -6.02 -4.41 18.10
N ASN A 63 -7.17 -4.45 18.77
CA ASN A 63 -7.79 -5.70 19.14
C ASN A 63 -8.56 -6.29 17.95
N LYS A 64 -8.15 -7.48 17.50
CA LYS A 64 -8.82 -8.21 16.42
C LYS A 64 -10.31 -8.41 16.64
N ASN A 65 -10.75 -8.54 17.90
CA ASN A 65 -12.16 -8.73 18.23
C ASN A 65 -12.99 -7.45 18.06
N GLU A 66 -12.36 -6.28 18.03
CA GLU A 66 -13.01 -4.98 17.90
C GLU A 66 -12.92 -4.44 16.46
N PHE A 67 -12.00 -4.97 15.65
CA PHE A 67 -11.85 -4.60 14.27
C PHE A 67 -13.01 -5.13 13.42
N ARG A 68 -13.77 -4.21 12.82
CA ARG A 68 -14.94 -4.52 11.97
C ARG A 68 -14.58 -4.88 10.53
N GLY A 69 -13.34 -4.61 10.11
CA GLY A 69 -12.84 -4.92 8.78
C GLY A 69 -12.33 -6.35 8.65
N LEU A 70 -11.67 -6.64 7.53
CA LEU A 70 -11.09 -7.95 7.27
C LEU A 70 -9.67 -8.03 7.82
N TRP A 71 -9.43 -8.93 8.77
CA TRP A 71 -8.08 -9.19 9.29
C TRP A 71 -7.52 -10.48 8.70
N ILE A 72 -6.44 -10.39 7.93
CA ILE A 72 -5.76 -11.53 7.31
C ILE A 72 -4.41 -11.76 7.99
N ALA A 73 -4.23 -12.94 8.57
CA ALA A 73 -2.98 -13.37 9.18
C ALA A 73 -2.05 -13.99 8.13
N THR A 74 -0.78 -13.56 8.08
CA THR A 74 0.17 -14.03 7.07
C THR A 74 1.56 -14.34 7.67
N PRO A 75 1.72 -15.35 8.53
CA PRO A 75 2.87 -15.55 9.42
C PRO A 75 4.22 -15.91 8.75
N ASP A 76 4.39 -15.67 7.44
CA ASP A 76 5.61 -16.01 6.70
C ASP A 76 6.73 -15.00 6.96
N GLN A 77 7.66 -15.38 7.84
CA GLN A 77 8.80 -14.55 8.23
C GLN A 77 9.83 -14.32 7.12
N ASN A 78 9.73 -15.03 5.98
CA ASN A 78 10.64 -14.83 4.85
C ASN A 78 10.18 -13.72 3.90
N LYS A 79 8.99 -13.15 4.12
CA LYS A 79 8.40 -12.14 3.26
C LYS A 79 8.14 -10.86 4.04
N THR A 80 8.20 -9.73 3.35
CA THR A 80 7.80 -8.44 3.94
C THR A 80 6.28 -8.34 3.97
N ASP A 81 5.72 -7.52 4.87
CA ASP A 81 4.26 -7.34 4.92
C ASP A 81 3.68 -6.76 3.64
N LEU A 82 4.43 -5.89 2.95
CA LEU A 82 4.03 -5.37 1.65
C LEU A 82 3.96 -6.49 0.60
N GLN A 83 4.94 -7.40 0.57
CA GLN A 83 4.93 -8.56 -0.32
C GLN A 83 3.71 -9.45 -0.05
N LYS A 84 3.48 -9.83 1.21
CA LYS A 84 2.31 -10.64 1.62
C LYS A 84 0.99 -9.96 1.22
N THR A 85 0.92 -8.64 1.39
CA THR A 85 -0.25 -7.85 1.03
C THR A 85 -0.51 -7.82 -0.47
N LEU A 86 0.54 -7.66 -1.29
CA LEU A 86 0.42 -7.70 -2.75
C LEU A 86 0.10 -9.11 -3.27
N GLU A 87 0.67 -10.17 -2.69
CA GLU A 87 0.29 -11.56 -2.98
C GLU A 87 -1.20 -11.80 -2.71
N TRP A 88 -1.69 -11.30 -1.57
CA TRP A 88 -3.10 -11.38 -1.22
C TRP A 88 -3.97 -10.59 -2.19
N CYS A 89 -3.57 -9.37 -2.58
CA CYS A 89 -4.29 -8.57 -3.58
C CYS A 89 -4.36 -9.31 -4.92
N PHE A 90 -3.24 -9.88 -5.38
CA PHE A 90 -3.17 -10.64 -6.62
C PHE A 90 -4.12 -11.85 -6.63
N VAL A 91 -4.15 -12.64 -5.55
CA VAL A 91 -5.05 -13.80 -5.43
C VAL A 91 -6.54 -13.39 -5.35
N ASN A 92 -6.83 -12.16 -4.93
CA ASN A 92 -8.19 -11.62 -4.82
C ASN A 92 -8.60 -10.74 -6.01
N ASP A 93 -7.88 -10.82 -7.14
CA ASP A 93 -8.20 -10.10 -8.39
C ASP A 93 -8.14 -8.56 -8.24
N LEU A 94 -7.33 -8.06 -7.29
CA LEU A 94 -7.13 -6.63 -7.03
C LEU A 94 -5.87 -6.13 -7.74
N HIS A 95 -5.93 -5.98 -9.06
CA HIS A 95 -4.74 -5.72 -9.88
C HIS A 95 -4.33 -4.24 -10.03
N ASP A 96 -5.20 -3.29 -9.71
CA ASP A 96 -4.93 -1.85 -9.79
C ASP A 96 -4.79 -1.26 -8.38
N VAL A 97 -3.54 -1.00 -7.96
CA VAL A 97 -3.25 -0.62 -6.57
C VAL A 97 -2.26 0.53 -6.48
N VAL A 98 -2.57 1.50 -5.61
CA VAL A 98 -1.64 2.56 -5.22
C VAL A 98 -1.05 2.22 -3.85
N VAL A 99 0.27 2.32 -3.70
CA VAL A 99 0.92 2.08 -2.41
C VAL A 99 1.44 3.41 -1.84
N LEU A 100 1.01 3.72 -0.62
CA LEU A 100 1.46 4.87 0.17
C LEU A 100 2.34 4.40 1.32
N GLY A 101 3.19 5.29 1.83
CA GLY A 101 4.02 5.00 3.01
C GLY A 101 5.00 3.84 2.80
N ALA A 102 5.45 3.58 1.57
CA ALA A 102 6.35 2.48 1.28
C ALA A 102 7.81 2.73 1.70
N MET A 103 8.16 3.96 2.10
CA MET A 103 9.56 4.39 2.34
C MET A 103 9.63 5.37 3.52
N GLY A 104 10.84 5.77 3.93
CA GLY A 104 11.05 6.89 4.87
C GLY A 104 11.15 6.52 6.35
N LYS A 105 11.26 5.22 6.67
CA LYS A 105 11.72 4.73 7.98
C LYS A 105 13.08 4.04 7.81
N ARG A 106 13.12 2.71 7.88
CA ARG A 106 14.35 1.95 7.63
C ARG A 106 14.66 1.86 6.14
N GLU A 107 15.92 2.06 5.78
CA GLU A 107 16.39 2.09 4.40
C GLU A 107 16.37 0.71 3.75
N ASP A 108 16.68 -0.35 4.51
CA ASP A 108 16.61 -1.73 4.03
C ASP A 108 15.18 -2.14 3.66
N HIS A 109 14.18 -1.71 4.46
CA HIS A 109 12.76 -1.87 4.12
C HIS A 109 12.39 -1.10 2.86
N SER A 110 12.88 0.14 2.72
CA SER A 110 12.61 0.97 1.54
C SER A 110 13.16 0.33 0.27
N LEU A 111 14.38 -0.21 0.31
CA LEU A 111 14.99 -0.94 -0.80
C LEU A 111 14.25 -2.25 -1.11
N GLY A 112 13.87 -3.00 -0.06
CA GLY A 112 13.04 -4.20 -0.21
C GLY A 112 11.70 -3.90 -0.87
N ASN A 113 11.04 -2.79 -0.50
CA ASN A 113 9.78 -2.39 -1.11
C ASN A 113 9.93 -2.00 -2.59
N LEU A 114 11.03 -1.36 -2.98
CA LEU A 114 11.33 -1.11 -4.40
C LEU A 114 11.56 -2.41 -5.18
N HIS A 115 12.19 -3.41 -4.57
CA HIS A 115 12.33 -4.74 -5.16
C HIS A 115 10.96 -5.40 -5.38
N VAL A 116 10.08 -5.35 -4.37
CA VAL A 116 8.70 -5.85 -4.46
C VAL A 116 7.91 -5.10 -5.54
N LEU A 117 8.06 -3.78 -5.66
CA LEU A 117 7.44 -3.00 -6.76
C LEU A 117 7.84 -3.56 -8.13
N ALA A 118 9.13 -3.85 -8.33
CA ALA A 118 9.62 -4.39 -9.59
C ALA A 118 9.03 -5.78 -9.90
N GLU A 119 8.96 -6.66 -8.89
CA GLU A 119 8.42 -8.02 -9.07
C GLU A 119 6.92 -8.00 -9.41
N PHE A 120 6.13 -7.20 -8.70
CA PHE A 120 4.67 -7.20 -8.86
C PHE A 120 4.19 -6.34 -10.03
N SER A 121 4.99 -5.39 -10.50
CA SER A 121 4.65 -4.60 -11.70
C SER A 121 4.60 -5.43 -12.99
N GLU A 122 5.16 -6.65 -12.98
CA GLU A 122 4.98 -7.60 -14.09
C GLU A 122 3.61 -8.28 -14.09
N LYS A 123 2.91 -8.27 -12.94
CA LYS A 123 1.69 -9.05 -12.70
C LYS A 123 0.46 -8.16 -12.45
N MET A 124 0.68 -6.90 -12.05
CA MET A 124 -0.33 -5.97 -11.55
C MET A 124 0.00 -4.54 -11.98
N ASN A 125 -1.01 -3.68 -12.09
CA ASN A 125 -0.81 -2.24 -12.26
C ASN A 125 -0.62 -1.60 -10.89
N ILE A 126 0.63 -1.55 -10.45
CA ILE A 126 1.02 -0.97 -9.17
C ILE A 126 1.96 0.22 -9.35
N HIS A 127 1.85 1.17 -8.43
CA HIS A 127 2.81 2.26 -8.30
C HIS A 127 2.85 2.78 -6.88
N PHE A 128 4.00 3.33 -6.49
CA PHE A 128 4.15 3.93 -5.17
C PHE A 128 3.98 5.43 -5.30
N VAL A 129 3.32 6.04 -4.31
CA VAL A 129 3.26 7.50 -4.18
C VAL A 129 3.81 7.88 -2.82
N SER A 130 4.74 8.83 -2.84
CA SER A 130 5.34 9.45 -1.66
C SER A 130 5.07 10.95 -1.67
N ASP A 131 5.54 11.64 -0.64
CA ASP A 131 5.49 13.10 -0.58
C ASP A 131 6.33 13.79 -1.67
N TYR A 132 7.25 13.06 -2.30
CA TYR A 132 8.25 13.62 -3.23
C TYR A 132 8.13 13.09 -4.66
N ALA A 133 7.62 11.88 -4.84
CA ALA A 133 7.63 11.20 -6.13
C ALA A 133 6.50 10.17 -6.28
N SER A 134 6.09 9.94 -7.52
CA SER A 134 5.37 8.73 -7.94
C SER A 134 6.36 7.79 -8.62
N ILE A 135 6.46 6.56 -8.13
CA ILE A 135 7.44 5.57 -8.59
C ILE A 135 6.71 4.46 -9.32
N HIS A 136 7.06 4.29 -10.59
CA HIS A 136 6.50 3.27 -11.46
C HIS A 136 7.61 2.34 -11.94
N CYS A 137 7.40 1.02 -11.85
CA CYS A 137 8.22 0.07 -12.59
C CYS A 137 7.51 -0.29 -13.90
N CYS A 138 8.25 -0.30 -15.00
CA CYS A 138 7.69 -0.51 -16.34
C CYS A 138 8.54 -1.50 -17.12
N LYS A 139 7.88 -2.44 -17.79
CA LYS A 139 8.49 -3.34 -18.77
C LYS A 139 8.04 -2.94 -20.17
N GLY A 140 8.99 -2.79 -21.08
CA GLY A 140 8.70 -2.33 -22.45
C GLY A 140 8.39 -0.84 -22.53
N LYS A 141 7.48 -0.46 -23.42
CA LYS A 141 7.19 0.95 -23.74
C LYS A 141 5.98 1.45 -22.95
N ARG A 142 6.17 2.51 -22.17
CA ARG A 142 5.10 3.25 -21.48
C ARG A 142 5.29 4.75 -21.71
N SER A 143 4.19 5.50 -21.67
CA SER A 143 4.20 6.96 -21.80
C SER A 143 3.48 7.57 -20.62
N PHE A 144 4.02 8.66 -20.10
CA PHE A 144 3.46 9.40 -18.98
C PHE A 144 3.28 10.86 -19.40
N PRO A 145 2.16 11.50 -19.01
CA PRO A 145 2.03 12.93 -19.14
C PRO A 145 3.08 13.61 -18.26
N SER A 146 3.68 14.70 -18.76
CA SER A 146 4.63 15.50 -18.01
C SER A 146 4.50 16.99 -18.35
N ILE A 147 5.03 17.82 -17.47
CA ILE A 147 5.12 19.27 -17.68
C ILE A 147 6.58 19.72 -17.80
N LYS A 148 6.81 20.83 -18.51
CA LYS A 148 8.16 21.39 -18.67
C LYS A 148 8.77 21.71 -17.30
N GLY A 149 9.92 21.11 -17.01
CA GLY A 149 10.66 21.31 -15.75
C GLY A 149 10.37 20.27 -14.66
N GLN A 150 9.47 19.30 -14.91
CA GLN A 150 9.26 18.18 -14.01
C GLN A 150 10.50 17.28 -13.95
N GLN A 151 10.90 16.88 -12.73
CA GLN A 151 11.95 15.87 -12.52
C GLN A 151 11.38 14.47 -12.81
N ILE A 152 12.16 13.64 -13.52
CA ILE A 152 11.82 12.27 -13.94
C ILE A 152 12.94 11.35 -13.46
#